data_AF-A0AA38MYQ0-F1
#
_entry.id   AF-A0AA38MYQ0-F1
#
_cell.length_a   1.000
_cell.length_b   1.000
_cell.length_c   1.000
_cell.angle_alpha   90.00
_cell.angle_beta   90.00
_cell.angle_gamma   90.00
#
_symmetry.space_group_name_H-M   'P 1'
#
loop_
_entity.id
_entity.type
_entity.pdbx_description
1 polymer ?
#
loop_
_entity_poly.entity_id
_entity_poly.type
_entity_poly.pdbx_seq_one_letter_code
_entity_poly.pdbx_strand_id
1 'polypeptide(L)'
;MMLNNEGRLEIEKETAKRAEKLRTETERQKQKSDAQRMDIVRRAEQDRLGSEFSGNMKTMTKSKLIDIAFALKVPHKDATVDTLRIRLNAHFDANPALKKEPRYIGLFECTQKSKDPPQEDTTRLPPPPAFQSHPLAMPGTSSLLL
;
A
#
# COMPACT_ATOMS: atom_id res chain seq x y z
N MET A 1 1.14 -44.04 -50.14
CA MET A 1 1.96 -42.83 -50.42
C MET A 1 3.07 -42.77 -49.38
N MET A 2 4.32 -42.97 -49.77
CA MET A 2 5.45 -42.75 -48.86
C MET A 2 5.87 -41.29 -48.96
N LEU A 3 5.90 -40.58 -47.83
CA LEU A 3 6.43 -39.22 -47.76
C LEU A 3 7.96 -39.29 -47.91
N ASN A 4 8.51 -38.52 -48.86
CA ASN A 4 9.95 -38.36 -49.04
C ASN A 4 10.60 -37.79 -47.75
N ASN A 5 11.91 -37.99 -47.58
CA ASN A 5 12.64 -37.56 -46.37
C ASN A 5 12.44 -36.07 -46.04
N GLU A 6 12.33 -35.22 -47.05
CA GLU A 6 12.05 -33.78 -46.89
C GLU A 6 10.65 -33.53 -46.29
N GLY A 7 9.64 -34.30 -46.70
CA GLY A 7 8.28 -34.20 -46.15
C GLY A 7 8.20 -34.61 -44.67
N ARG A 8 9.06 -35.53 -44.22
CA ARG A 8 9.14 -35.92 -42.80
C ARG A 8 9.75 -34.81 -41.94
N LEU A 9 10.80 -34.15 -42.43
CA LEU A 9 11.45 -33.03 -41.75
C LEU A 9 10.52 -31.81 -41.61
N GLU A 10 9.73 -31.50 -42.64
CA GLU A 10 8.78 -30.38 -42.60
C GLU A 10 7.67 -30.62 -41.55
N ILE A 11 7.14 -31.86 -41.49
CA ILE A 11 6.13 -32.27 -40.49
C ILE A 11 6.70 -32.20 -39.07
N GLU A 12 7.95 -32.63 -38.86
CA GLU A 12 8.60 -32.58 -37.54
C GLU A 12 8.83 -31.14 -37.08
N LYS A 13 9.26 -30.25 -37.98
CA LYS A 13 9.43 -28.83 -37.70
C LYS A 13 8.10 -28.13 -37.39
N GLU A 14 7.04 -28.47 -38.13
CA GLU A 14 5.71 -27.92 -37.89
C GLU A 14 5.10 -28.42 -36.58
N THR A 15 5.24 -29.71 -36.26
CA THR A 15 4.76 -30.28 -35.00
C THR A 15 5.53 -29.71 -33.80
N ALA A 16 6.85 -29.53 -33.90
CA ALA A 16 7.64 -28.84 -32.88
C ALA A 16 7.18 -27.39 -32.68
N LYS A 17 6.94 -26.64 -33.75
CA LYS A 17 6.45 -25.25 -33.69
C LYS A 17 5.05 -25.14 -33.09
N ARG A 18 4.16 -26.10 -33.37
CA ARG A 18 2.82 -26.15 -32.78
C ARG A 18 2.88 -26.53 -31.29
N ALA A 19 3.73 -27.48 -30.92
CA ALA A 19 3.93 -27.87 -29.52
C ALA A 19 4.46 -26.71 -28.67
N GLU A 20 5.43 -25.94 -29.18
CA GLU A 20 5.99 -24.79 -28.48
C GLU A 20 4.98 -23.65 -28.28
N LYS A 21 4.20 -23.34 -29.32
CA LYS A 21 3.12 -22.35 -29.24
C LYS A 21 2.05 -22.77 -28.24
N LEU A 22 1.67 -24.05 -28.24
CA LEU A 22 0.67 -24.58 -27.32
C LEU A 22 1.15 -24.46 -25.87
N ARG A 23 2.40 -24.84 -25.58
CA ARG A 23 3.00 -24.69 -24.25
C ARG A 23 2.98 -23.24 -23.77
N THR A 24 3.44 -22.31 -24.62
CA THR A 24 3.48 -20.89 -24.30
C THR A 24 2.09 -20.33 -24.01
N GLU A 25 1.07 -20.69 -24.80
CA GLU A 25 -0.28 -20.19 -24.58
C GLU A 25 -0.91 -20.80 -23.31
N THR A 26 -0.71 -22.11 -23.07
CA THR A 26 -1.20 -22.76 -21.84
C THR A 26 -0.59 -22.15 -20.58
N GLU A 27 0.71 -21.81 -20.61
CA GLU A 27 1.38 -21.16 -19.49
C GLU A 27 0.84 -19.74 -19.27
N ARG A 28 0.67 -18.95 -20.34
CA ARG A 28 0.04 -17.62 -20.23
C ARG A 28 -1.38 -17.68 -19.69
N GLN A 29 -2.16 -18.67 -20.12
CA GLN A 29 -3.53 -18.83 -19.67
C GLN A 29 -3.59 -19.24 -18.20
N LYS A 30 -2.71 -20.15 -17.77
CA LYS A 30 -2.57 -20.54 -16.37
C LYS A 30 -2.13 -19.36 -15.49
N GLN A 31 -1.14 -18.58 -15.92
CA GLN A 31 -0.71 -17.39 -15.19
C GLN A 31 -1.84 -16.36 -15.05
N LYS A 32 -2.65 -16.17 -16.10
CA LYS A 32 -3.83 -15.30 -16.04
C LYS A 32 -4.86 -15.81 -15.05
N SER A 33 -5.17 -17.11 -15.04
CA SER A 33 -6.13 -17.69 -14.10
C SER A 33 -5.64 -17.61 -12.66
N ASP A 34 -4.36 -17.89 -12.43
CA ASP A 34 -3.76 -17.85 -11.10
C ASP A 34 -3.75 -16.42 -10.55
N ALA A 35 -3.38 -15.43 -11.39
CA ALA A 35 -3.43 -14.02 -11.01
C ALA A 35 -4.85 -13.55 -10.68
N GLN A 36 -5.86 -13.95 -11.47
CA GLN A 36 -7.26 -13.65 -11.18
C GLN A 36 -7.72 -14.28 -9.86
N ARG A 37 -7.34 -15.53 -9.61
CA ARG A 37 -7.69 -16.22 -8.36
C ARG A 37 -7.07 -15.53 -7.14
N MET A 38 -5.80 -15.17 -7.22
CA MET A 38 -5.12 -14.44 -6.14
C MET A 38 -5.76 -13.08 -5.87
N ASP A 39 -6.16 -12.35 -6.91
CA ASP A 39 -6.80 -11.05 -6.75
C ASP A 39 -8.19 -11.15 -6.10
N ILE A 40 -8.96 -12.20 -6.43
CA ILE A 40 -10.24 -12.48 -5.77
C ILE A 40 -10.03 -12.77 -4.28
N VAL A 41 -9.05 -13.60 -3.93
CA VAL A 41 -8.73 -13.93 -2.52
C VAL A 41 -8.31 -12.67 -1.77
N ARG A 42 -7.38 -11.89 -2.34
CA ARG A 42 -6.91 -10.64 -1.73
C ARG A 42 -8.04 -9.66 -1.44
N ARG A 43 -8.96 -9.47 -2.39
CA ARG A 43 -10.12 -8.57 -2.20
C ARG A 43 -11.08 -9.10 -1.13
N ALA A 44 -11.31 -10.41 -1.08
CA ALA A 44 -12.14 -11.02 -0.04
C ALA A 44 -11.54 -10.87 1.36
N GLU A 45 -10.23 -11.05 1.50
CA GLU A 45 -9.52 -10.83 2.76
C GLU A 45 -9.57 -9.38 3.22
N GLN A 46 -9.35 -8.44 2.29
CA GLN A 46 -9.43 -7.01 2.59
C GLN A 46 -10.85 -6.59 3.02
N ASP A 47 -11.88 -7.20 2.45
CA ASP A 47 -13.27 -6.97 2.86
C ASP A 47 -13.57 -7.55 4.24
N ARG A 48 -13.05 -8.75 4.53
CA ARG A 48 -13.17 -9.39 5.84
C ARG A 48 -12.45 -8.64 6.95
N LEU A 49 -11.25 -8.13 6.68
CA LEU A 49 -10.43 -7.41 7.67
C LEU A 49 -10.90 -5.97 7.88
N GLY A 50 -11.79 -5.45 7.01
CA GLY A 50 -12.26 -4.08 7.10
C GLY A 50 -11.13 -3.05 6.94
N SER A 51 -10.07 -3.39 6.20
CA SER A 51 -8.89 -2.53 6.09
C SER A 51 -9.26 -1.14 5.56
N GLU A 52 -8.73 -0.13 6.25
CA GLU A 52 -8.97 1.27 5.92
C GLU A 52 -8.29 1.65 4.60
N PHE A 53 -9.01 2.41 3.79
CA PHE A 53 -8.47 3.02 2.59
C PHE A 53 -7.92 4.41 2.92
N SER A 54 -6.66 4.63 2.60
CA SER A 54 -5.97 5.91 2.82
C SER A 54 -5.27 6.41 1.56
N GLY A 55 -5.23 7.73 1.41
CA GLY A 55 -4.54 8.45 0.35
C GLY A 55 -5.47 9.21 -0.58
N ASN A 56 -4.89 9.92 -1.54
CA ASN A 56 -5.66 10.77 -2.44
C ASN A 56 -6.20 9.97 -3.64
N MET A 57 -7.54 9.95 -3.80
CA MET A 57 -8.21 9.25 -4.90
C MET A 57 -7.81 9.77 -6.30
N LYS A 58 -7.35 11.02 -6.40
CA LYS A 58 -6.82 11.62 -7.65
C LYS A 58 -5.45 11.07 -8.06
N THR A 59 -4.69 10.49 -7.13
CA THR A 59 -3.34 9.94 -7.41
C THR A 59 -3.24 8.44 -7.19
N MET A 60 -4.29 7.80 -6.67
CA MET A 60 -4.35 6.35 -6.51
C MET A 60 -4.20 5.59 -7.83
N THR A 61 -3.59 4.40 -7.73
CA THR A 61 -3.43 3.46 -8.83
C THR A 61 -4.78 2.83 -9.22
N LYS A 62 -4.90 2.38 -10.47
CA LYS A 62 -6.10 1.70 -10.96
C LYS A 62 -6.54 0.53 -10.07
N SER A 63 -5.57 -0.27 -9.61
CA SER A 63 -5.84 -1.43 -8.75
C SER A 63 -6.55 -1.01 -7.45
N LYS A 64 -6.04 0.01 -6.74
CA LYS A 64 -6.67 0.52 -5.52
C LYS A 64 -8.07 1.09 -5.77
N LEU A 65 -8.27 1.80 -6.89
CA LEU A 65 -9.59 2.30 -7.26
C LEU A 65 -10.59 1.16 -7.51
N ILE A 66 -10.13 0.06 -8.12
CA ILE A 66 -10.95 -1.14 -8.31
C ILE A 66 -11.29 -1.78 -6.95
N ASP A 67 -10.34 -1.85 -6.01
CA ASP A 67 -10.59 -2.41 -4.68
C ASP A 67 -11.64 -1.61 -3.91
N ILE A 68 -11.56 -0.29 -3.94
CA ILE A 68 -12.56 0.60 -3.34
C ILE A 68 -13.92 0.40 -4.02
N ALA A 69 -13.94 0.37 -5.35
CA ALA A 69 -15.17 0.13 -6.11
C ALA A 69 -15.77 -1.25 -5.82
N PHE A 70 -14.93 -2.27 -5.61
CA PHE A 70 -15.38 -3.61 -5.22
C PHE A 70 -15.99 -3.62 -3.81
N ALA A 71 -15.38 -2.92 -2.85
CA ALA A 71 -15.91 -2.77 -1.50
C ALA A 71 -17.28 -2.05 -1.49
N LEU A 72 -17.41 -0.99 -2.29
CA LEU A 72 -18.65 -0.21 -2.43
C LEU A 72 -19.67 -0.82 -3.40
N LYS A 73 -19.38 -1.99 -4.00
CA LYS A 73 -20.19 -2.63 -5.05
C LYS A 73 -20.50 -1.71 -6.24
N VAL A 74 -19.59 -0.78 -6.54
CA VAL A 74 -19.62 0.10 -7.70
C VAL A 74 -19.10 -0.64 -8.96
N PRO A 75 -19.74 -0.47 -10.13
CA PRO A 75 -19.27 -1.09 -11.37
C PRO A 75 -17.85 -0.66 -11.76
N HIS A 76 -16.94 -1.64 -11.84
CA HIS A 76 -15.51 -1.40 -12.09
C HIS A 76 -14.91 -2.23 -13.24
N LYS A 77 -15.66 -3.16 -13.83
CA LYS A 77 -15.21 -3.96 -14.98
C LYS A 77 -14.93 -3.04 -16.18
N ASP A 78 -13.80 -3.29 -16.84
CA ASP A 78 -13.33 -2.59 -18.05
C ASP A 78 -13.26 -1.06 -17.96
N ALA A 79 -13.32 -0.50 -16.75
CA ALA A 79 -13.30 0.94 -16.54
C ALA A 79 -11.88 1.51 -16.70
N THR A 80 -11.80 2.71 -17.27
CA THR A 80 -10.59 3.54 -17.22
C THR A 80 -10.40 4.13 -15.82
N VAL A 81 -9.20 4.62 -15.52
CA VAL A 81 -8.91 5.27 -14.23
C VAL A 81 -9.84 6.45 -13.98
N ASP A 82 -10.07 7.29 -14.99
CA ASP A 82 -10.94 8.46 -14.85
C ASP A 82 -12.41 8.06 -14.66
N THR A 83 -12.87 7.04 -15.38
CA THR A 83 -14.22 6.49 -15.19
C THR A 83 -14.42 5.99 -13.76
N LEU A 84 -13.42 5.29 -13.19
CA LEU A 84 -13.47 4.84 -11.80
C LEU A 84 -13.55 6.01 -10.83
N ARG A 85 -12.73 7.05 -11.02
CA ARG A 85 -12.75 8.25 -10.17
C ARG A 85 -14.10 8.96 -10.23
N ILE A 86 -14.67 9.12 -11.42
CA ILE A 86 -15.98 9.77 -11.60
C ILE A 86 -17.05 8.97 -10.87
N ARG A 87 -17.11 7.64 -11.08
CA ARG A 87 -18.11 6.77 -10.44
C ARG A 87 -17.98 6.76 -8.92
N LEU A 88 -16.75 6.66 -8.41
CA LEU A 88 -16.49 6.67 -6.96
C LEU A 88 -16.88 8.01 -6.34
N ASN A 89 -16.46 9.14 -6.92
CA ASN A 89 -16.87 10.46 -6.43
C ASN A 89 -18.39 10.59 -6.42
N ALA A 90 -19.06 10.26 -7.53
CA ALA A 90 -20.52 10.31 -7.61
C ALA A 90 -21.20 9.45 -6.53
N HIS A 91 -20.66 8.26 -6.25
CA HIS A 91 -21.18 7.39 -5.20
C HIS A 91 -21.00 7.98 -3.79
N PHE A 92 -19.84 8.55 -3.50
CA PHE A 92 -19.59 9.21 -2.21
C PHE A 92 -20.36 10.53 -2.05
N ASP A 93 -20.62 11.24 -3.13
CA ASP A 93 -21.44 12.45 -3.12
C ASP A 93 -22.92 12.12 -2.90
N ALA A 94 -23.41 11.01 -3.47
CA ALA A 94 -24.74 10.48 -3.20
C ALA A 94 -24.87 9.91 -1.77
N ASN A 95 -23.78 9.43 -1.18
CA ASN A 95 -23.76 8.79 0.14
C ASN A 95 -22.74 9.48 1.07
N PRO A 96 -23.00 10.72 1.51
CA PRO A 96 -22.03 11.50 2.28
C PRO A 96 -21.67 10.89 3.64
N ALA A 97 -22.52 10.02 4.21
CA ALA A 97 -22.24 9.29 5.43
C ALA A 97 -20.99 8.40 5.30
N LEU A 98 -20.77 7.80 4.12
CA LEU A 98 -19.61 6.95 3.85
C LEU A 98 -18.29 7.69 3.98
N LYS A 99 -18.26 9.01 3.74
CA LYS A 99 -17.05 9.83 3.89
C LYS A 99 -16.55 9.91 5.34
N LYS A 100 -17.41 9.58 6.31
CA LYS A 100 -17.10 9.59 7.74
C LYS A 100 -16.87 8.19 8.32
N GLU A 101 -17.10 7.15 7.53
CA GLU A 101 -16.84 5.79 8.00
C GLU A 101 -15.34 5.57 8.16
N PRO A 102 -14.88 4.92 9.26
CA PRO A 102 -13.46 4.67 9.51
C PRO A 102 -12.73 4.04 8.31
N ARG A 103 -13.45 3.18 7.57
CA ARG A 103 -12.93 2.50 6.39
C ARG A 103 -12.57 3.43 5.23
N TYR A 104 -13.24 4.57 5.07
CA TYR A 104 -13.07 5.48 3.93
C TYR A 104 -12.62 6.89 4.31
N ILE A 105 -12.61 7.23 5.59
CA ILE A 105 -12.29 8.58 6.09
C ILE A 105 -10.92 9.06 5.59
N GLY A 106 -9.92 8.16 5.56
CA GLY A 106 -8.57 8.43 5.08
C GLY A 106 -8.46 8.73 3.57
N LEU A 107 -9.53 8.59 2.80
CA LEU A 107 -9.59 9.00 1.39
C LEU A 107 -9.89 10.51 1.24
N PHE A 108 -10.52 11.11 2.25
CA PHE A 108 -10.98 12.50 2.24
C PHE A 108 -10.16 13.38 3.17
N GLU A 109 -9.65 12.80 4.25
CA GLU A 109 -8.71 13.47 5.13
C GLU A 109 -7.35 13.50 4.46
N CYS A 110 -7.09 14.61 3.76
CA CYS A 110 -5.76 14.91 3.27
C CYS A 110 -4.88 15.09 4.50
N THR A 111 -4.04 14.10 4.82
CA THR A 111 -2.97 14.27 5.79
C THR A 111 -2.04 15.35 5.27
N GLN A 112 -2.32 16.59 5.66
CA GLN A 112 -1.30 17.60 5.74
C GLN A 112 -0.25 16.98 6.65
N LYS A 113 0.88 16.58 6.06
CA LYS A 113 2.09 16.41 6.84
C LYS A 113 2.33 17.79 7.43
N SER A 114 1.96 17.98 8.70
CA SER A 114 2.51 19.06 9.49
C SER A 114 4.01 18.86 9.46
N LYS A 115 4.67 19.49 8.48
CA LYS A 115 6.05 19.91 8.63
C LYS A 115 5.98 21.00 9.69
N ASP A 116 6.03 20.59 10.94
CA ASP A 116 6.67 21.33 12.01
C ASP A 116 6.78 20.33 13.18
N PRO A 117 7.99 19.98 13.65
CA PRO A 117 8.10 19.45 15.00
C PRO A 117 7.48 20.48 15.96
N PRO A 118 6.81 20.06 17.05
CA PRO A 118 6.43 20.98 18.09
C PRO A 118 7.68 21.73 18.54
N GLN A 119 7.76 23.02 18.19
CA GLN A 119 8.68 23.91 18.85
C GLN A 119 8.14 23.98 20.27
N GLU A 120 8.77 23.24 21.18
CA GLU A 120 8.45 23.34 22.60
C GLU A 120 8.64 24.79 23.00
N ASP A 121 7.54 25.50 23.11
CA ASP A 121 7.46 26.81 23.76
C ASP A 121 7.65 26.55 25.25
N THR A 122 8.89 26.25 25.62
CA THR A 122 9.34 26.17 27.01
C THR A 122 9.26 27.58 27.56
N THR A 123 8.08 27.86 28.11
CA THR A 123 7.82 28.82 29.18
C THR A 123 9.13 29.14 29.90
N ARG A 124 9.56 30.40 29.79
CA ARG A 124 10.70 30.99 30.50
C ARG A 124 10.75 30.48 31.94
N LEU A 125 11.62 29.52 32.21
CA LEU A 125 12.15 29.28 33.54
C LEU A 125 13.49 30.04 33.63
N PRO A 126 13.72 30.83 34.69
CA PRO A 126 15.01 31.49 34.88
C PRO A 126 16.12 30.43 34.97
N PRO A 127 17.34 30.74 34.49
CA PRO A 127 18.45 29.81 34.58
C PRO A 127 18.69 29.43 36.04
N PRO A 128 19.01 28.14 36.32
CA PRO A 128 19.36 27.72 37.66
C PRO A 128 20.58 28.51 38.16
N PRO A 129 20.63 28.86 39.46
CA PRO A 129 21.78 29.58 40.00
C PRO A 129 23.04 28.75 39.76
N ALA A 130 24.05 29.39 39.18
CA ALA A 130 25.38 28.82 39.03
C ALA A 130 25.83 28.30 40.41
N PHE A 131 26.06 26.99 40.51
CA PHE A 131 26.82 26.43 41.62
C PHE A 131 28.23 27.02 41.51
N GLN A 132 28.45 28.11 42.25
CA GLN A 132 29.77 28.65 42.48
C GLN A 132 30.56 27.54 43.19
N SER A 133 31.49 26.94 42.45
CA SER A 133 32.51 26.04 42.97
C SER A 133 33.44 26.86 43.87
N HIS A 134 33.06 26.99 45.15
CA HIS A 134 33.95 27.48 46.18
C HIS A 134 34.98 26.38 46.53
N PRO A 135 36.29 26.66 46.44
CA PRO A 135 37.31 25.77 46.98
C PRO A 135 37.39 26.02 48.49
N LEU A 136 36.85 25.10 49.29
CA LEU A 136 37.01 25.16 50.75
C LEU A 136 38.04 24.13 51.19
N ALA A 137 39.16 24.69 51.65
CA ALA A 137 40.28 24.06 52.29
C ALA A 137 39.83 23.02 53.33
N MET A 138 40.57 21.92 53.41
CA MET A 138 40.49 20.96 54.51
C MET A 138 41.40 21.43 55.64
N PRO A 139 40.88 21.95 56.77
CA PRO A 139 41.62 21.94 58.01
C PRO A 139 41.53 20.53 58.61
N GLY A 140 42.69 19.91 58.83
CA GLY A 140 42.77 18.76 59.72
C GLY A 140 42.40 19.15 61.14
N THR A 141 41.85 18.20 61.89
CA THR A 141 42.21 17.93 63.28
C THR A 141 41.61 16.59 63.71
N SER A 142 42.49 15.78 64.29
CA SER A 142 42.34 14.75 65.32
C SER A 142 40.94 14.52 65.92
N SER A 143 40.58 13.25 66.14
CA SER A 143 40.81 12.60 67.45
C SER A 143 40.14 11.23 67.61
N LEU A 144 40.92 10.31 68.21
CA LEU A 144 40.57 9.35 69.27
C LEU A 144 39.60 8.17 69.00
N LEU A 145 40.14 6.94 69.11
CA LEU A 145 39.79 5.87 70.08
C LEU A 145 40.00 4.45 69.48
N LEU A 146 41.09 3.77 69.82
CA LEU A 146 41.15 2.68 70.81
C LEU A 146 42.61 2.22 70.99
#